data_AF-A0A8H6WXV7-F1
#
_entry.id   AF-A0A8H6WXV7-F1
#
_cell.length_a   1.000
_cell.length_b   1.000
_cell.length_c   1.000
_cell.angle_alpha   90.00
_cell.angle_beta   90.00
_cell.angle_gamma   90.00
#
_symmetry.space_group_name_H-M   'P 1'
#
loop_
_entity.id
_entity.type
_entity.pdbx_description
1 polymer ?
#
loop_
_entity_poly.entity_id
_entity_poly.type
_entity_poly.pdbx_seq_one_letter_code
_entity_poly.pdbx_strand_id
1 'polypeptide(L)'
;MPILCILAKYGRDTITTIDEILGLEMGETRLLLRGLHSVIGIYKDSNLLTGKLADKIRWHHASLLDFLNNPSRSHELYVDGLQYRMHLARRFLHFASGRYRPSVLGRPSDSQQLFNTELIPLIISLPPSVQLCPLIERMNPEHIFELASDLKCMVDWLKKIPSAPPDLIQLWEDYVFMSSFRETNGYSQFDSHSKISLEPFPQSQEIHQVMVVMVFLTELFPSVRDTEFQLAAAFQHVRDTRLKPEAPFQHVRALFGHYMG
;
A
#
# COMPACT_ATOMS: atom_id res chain seq x y z
N MET A 1 -16.79 9.78 -15.86
CA MET A 1 -16.93 10.86 -14.86
C MET A 1 -15.95 10.78 -13.69
N PRO A 2 -15.75 9.64 -12.98
CA PRO A 2 -14.79 9.57 -11.86
C PRO A 2 -13.36 10.03 -12.19
N ILE A 3 -12.94 9.81 -13.44
CA ILE A 3 -11.66 10.28 -13.97
C ILE A 3 -11.46 11.78 -13.76
N LEU A 4 -12.48 12.63 -13.95
CA LEU A 4 -12.31 14.09 -13.85
C LEU A 4 -12.06 14.55 -12.41
N CYS A 5 -12.68 13.91 -11.42
CA CYS A 5 -12.44 14.22 -10.00
C CYS A 5 -11.06 13.75 -9.56
N ILE A 6 -10.65 12.57 -10.01
CA ILE A 6 -9.31 12.01 -9.75
C ILE A 6 -8.27 12.93 -10.35
N LEU A 7 -8.45 13.31 -11.61
CA LEU A 7 -7.60 14.27 -12.27
C LEU A 7 -7.62 15.63 -11.55
N ALA A 8 -8.78 16.19 -11.18
CA ALA A 8 -8.82 17.47 -10.51
C ALA A 8 -8.04 17.47 -9.18
N LYS A 9 -8.04 16.35 -8.46
CA LYS A 9 -7.28 16.18 -7.19
C LYS A 9 -5.80 15.84 -7.42
N TYR A 10 -5.51 15.03 -8.42
CA TYR A 10 -4.21 14.38 -8.65
C TYR A 10 -3.54 14.77 -9.98
N GLY A 11 -4.04 15.81 -10.65
CA GLY A 11 -3.64 16.15 -12.02
C GLY A 11 -2.26 16.79 -12.12
N ARG A 12 -1.45 16.68 -11.07
CA ARG A 12 0.00 16.92 -11.14
C ARG A 12 0.76 15.64 -11.50
N ASP A 13 0.10 14.49 -11.42
CA ASP A 13 0.66 13.19 -11.72
C ASP A 13 0.71 12.92 -13.23
N THR A 14 1.43 11.86 -13.58
CA THR A 14 1.60 11.45 -14.97
C THR A 14 0.35 10.76 -15.50
N ILE A 15 0.06 10.89 -16.80
CA ILE A 15 -1.05 10.18 -17.45
C ILE A 15 -0.98 8.67 -17.19
N THR A 16 0.22 8.10 -17.21
CA THR A 16 0.45 6.68 -16.93
C THR A 16 0.02 6.29 -15.51
N THR A 17 0.31 7.13 -14.51
CA THR A 17 -0.15 6.91 -13.13
C THR A 17 -1.67 6.88 -13.04
N ILE A 18 -2.35 7.75 -13.78
CA ILE A 18 -3.81 7.80 -13.79
C ILE A 18 -4.40 6.58 -14.50
N ASP A 19 -3.82 6.14 -15.63
CA ASP A 19 -4.20 4.90 -16.30
C ASP A 19 -4.07 3.71 -15.35
N GLU A 20 -2.95 3.62 -14.61
CA GLU A 20 -2.68 2.57 -13.64
C GLU A 20 -3.69 2.55 -12.48
N ILE A 21 -3.94 3.71 -11.85
CA ILE A 21 -4.90 3.83 -10.73
C ILE A 21 -6.31 3.46 -11.20
N LEU A 22 -6.71 3.92 -12.39
CA LEU A 22 -8.03 3.65 -12.93
C LEU A 22 -8.18 2.26 -13.53
N GLY A 23 -7.08 1.55 -13.76
CA GLY A 23 -7.05 0.27 -14.45
C GLY A 23 -7.45 0.41 -15.92
N LEU A 24 -7.06 1.51 -16.56
CA LEU A 24 -7.26 1.78 -17.99
C LEU A 24 -6.11 1.23 -18.81
N GLU A 25 -6.33 1.09 -20.12
CA GLU A 25 -5.24 0.77 -21.04
C GLU A 25 -4.28 1.96 -21.20
N MET A 26 -3.00 1.67 -21.47
CA MET A 26 -1.98 2.71 -21.58
C MET A 26 -2.33 3.71 -22.69
N GLY A 27 -2.52 4.98 -22.32
CA GLY A 27 -2.89 6.05 -23.24
C GLY A 27 -4.39 6.32 -23.35
N GLU A 28 -5.24 5.51 -22.71
CA GLU A 28 -6.70 5.72 -22.73
C GLU A 28 -7.09 7.00 -22.00
N THR A 29 -6.45 7.33 -20.87
CA THR A 29 -6.64 8.64 -20.21
C THR A 29 -6.34 9.79 -21.16
N ARG A 30 -5.28 9.68 -21.98
CA ARG A 30 -4.94 10.71 -22.98
C ARG A 30 -6.04 10.87 -24.03
N LEU A 31 -6.64 9.76 -24.48
CA LEU A 31 -7.76 9.80 -25.43
C LEU A 31 -8.99 10.46 -24.80
N LEU A 32 -9.32 10.09 -23.56
CA LEU A 32 -10.44 10.67 -22.80
C LEU A 32 -10.25 12.18 -22.59
N LEU A 33 -9.02 12.62 -22.35
CA LEU A 33 -8.70 14.03 -22.10
C LEU A 33 -8.61 14.89 -23.37
N ARG A 34 -8.52 14.29 -24.56
CA ARG A 34 -8.44 15.03 -25.82
C ARG A 34 -9.65 15.95 -26.04
N GLY A 35 -10.83 15.53 -25.58
CA GLY A 35 -12.05 16.33 -25.63
C GLY A 35 -12.04 17.54 -24.70
N LEU A 36 -11.12 17.59 -23.74
CA LEU A 36 -11.05 18.60 -22.67
C LEU A 36 -9.86 19.55 -22.84
N HIS A 37 -9.29 19.66 -24.03
CA HIS A 37 -8.09 20.48 -24.30
C HIS A 37 -8.25 21.97 -23.97
N SER A 38 -9.49 22.49 -23.92
CA SER A 38 -9.77 23.87 -23.49
C SER A 38 -9.66 24.08 -21.97
N VAL A 39 -9.75 23.00 -21.19
CA VAL A 39 -9.73 23.00 -19.72
C VAL A 39 -8.43 22.39 -19.18
N ILE A 40 -7.85 21.47 -19.95
CA ILE A 40 -6.74 20.60 -19.55
C ILE A 40 -5.65 20.65 -20.63
N GLY A 41 -4.46 21.08 -20.23
CA GLY A 41 -3.26 20.98 -21.03
C GLY A 41 -2.49 19.70 -20.70
N ILE A 42 -2.00 19.00 -21.72
CA ILE A 42 -1.04 17.91 -21.56
C ILE A 42 0.30 18.39 -22.08
N TYR A 43 1.35 18.29 -21.27
CA TYR A 43 2.70 18.70 -21.65
C TYR A 43 3.71 17.63 -21.26
N LYS A 44 4.84 17.58 -21.98
CA LYS A 44 5.94 16.69 -21.63
C LYS A 44 6.82 17.37 -20.59
N ASP A 45 7.00 16.72 -19.46
CA ASP A 45 7.95 17.14 -18.43
C ASP A 45 9.14 16.18 -18.41
N SER A 46 10.35 16.73 -18.32
CA SER A 46 11.55 15.92 -18.16
C SER A 46 11.63 15.49 -16.71
N ASN A 47 11.43 14.20 -16.45
CA ASN A 47 11.71 13.67 -15.12
C ASN A 47 13.22 13.71 -14.92
N LEU A 48 13.70 14.74 -14.19
CA LEU A 48 15.12 15.00 -13.93
C LEU A 48 15.85 13.79 -13.32
N LEU A 49 15.13 12.88 -12.66
CA LEU A 49 15.69 11.70 -12.01
C LEU A 49 15.88 10.54 -12.99
N THR A 50 15.02 10.41 -14.00
CA THR A 50 15.06 9.28 -14.95
C THR A 50 15.52 9.65 -16.35
N GLY A 51 15.60 10.95 -16.65
CA GLY A 51 15.86 11.47 -17.99
C GLY A 51 14.74 11.16 -19.00
N LYS A 52 13.63 10.56 -18.56
CA LYS A 52 12.49 10.23 -19.41
C LYS A 52 11.48 11.38 -19.44
N LEU A 53 10.93 11.63 -20.63
CA LEU A 53 9.80 12.54 -20.79
C LEU A 53 8.52 11.83 -20.32
N ALA A 54 7.83 12.43 -19.36
CA ALA A 54 6.52 11.98 -18.90
C ALA A 54 5.44 12.98 -19.30
N ASP A 55 4.28 12.49 -19.75
CA ASP A 55 3.12 13.33 -20.00
C ASP A 55 2.51 13.76 -18.65
N LYS A 56 2.56 15.06 -18.35
CA LYS A 56 1.93 15.68 -17.18
C LYS A 56 0.70 16.47 -17.58
N ILE A 57 -0.21 16.57 -16.62
CA ILE A 57 -1.46 17.30 -16.78
C ILE A 57 -1.31 18.70 -16.15
N ARG A 58 -1.90 19.71 -16.80
CA ARG A 58 -2.01 21.08 -16.29
C ARG A 58 -3.46 21.53 -16.39
N TRP A 59 -3.97 22.07 -15.30
CA TRP A 59 -5.28 22.71 -15.27
C TRP A 59 -5.18 24.15 -15.78
N HIS A 60 -6.04 24.52 -16.72
CA HIS A 60 -6.14 25.91 -17.16
C HIS A 60 -7.03 26.76 -16.24
N HIS A 61 -7.89 26.13 -15.44
CA HIS A 61 -8.82 26.82 -14.54
C HIS A 61 -8.76 26.26 -13.12
N ALA A 62 -8.44 27.12 -12.15
CA ALA A 62 -8.45 26.79 -10.73
C ALA A 62 -9.84 26.35 -10.22
N SER A 63 -10.91 26.82 -10.86
CA SER A 63 -12.30 26.53 -10.49
C SER A 63 -12.84 25.21 -11.04
N LEU A 64 -12.02 24.35 -11.66
CA LEU A 64 -12.53 23.11 -12.24
C LEU A 64 -13.09 22.17 -11.16
N LEU A 65 -12.38 22.02 -10.05
CA LEU A 65 -12.86 21.19 -8.95
C LEU A 65 -14.18 21.73 -8.40
N ASP A 66 -14.29 23.04 -8.22
CA ASP A 66 -15.53 23.71 -7.78
C ASP A 66 -16.67 23.55 -8.79
N PHE A 67 -16.35 23.54 -10.09
CA PHE A 67 -17.33 23.28 -11.14
C PHE A 67 -17.85 21.85 -11.07
N LEU A 68 -16.95 20.85 -11.01
CA LEU A 68 -17.33 19.43 -10.95
C LEU A 68 -18.15 19.10 -9.70
N ASN A 69 -17.84 19.76 -8.57
CA ASN A 69 -18.55 19.57 -7.31
C ASN A 69 -19.88 20.34 -7.19
N ASN A 70 -20.26 21.15 -8.18
CA ASN A 70 -21.49 21.94 -8.13
C ASN A 70 -22.56 21.36 -9.07
N PRO A 71 -23.61 20.68 -8.55
CA PRO A 71 -24.60 20.00 -9.38
C PRO A 71 -25.37 20.94 -10.30
N SER A 72 -25.55 22.20 -9.90
CA SER A 72 -26.23 23.22 -10.72
C SER A 72 -25.40 23.72 -11.90
N ARG A 73 -24.07 23.56 -11.85
CA ARG A 73 -23.15 24.03 -12.89
C ARG A 73 -22.69 22.90 -13.80
N SER A 74 -22.39 21.73 -13.24
CA SER A 74 -21.80 20.61 -13.98
C SER A 74 -22.84 19.67 -14.60
N HIS A 75 -24.11 19.72 -14.17
CA HIS A 75 -25.20 18.91 -14.73
C HIS A 75 -24.82 17.42 -14.86
N GLU A 76 -24.76 16.89 -16.09
CA GLU A 76 -24.36 15.50 -16.38
C GLU A 76 -22.91 15.17 -16.00
N LEU A 77 -22.07 16.20 -15.81
CA LEU A 77 -20.69 16.06 -15.36
C LEU A 77 -20.58 16.09 -13.83
N TYR A 78 -21.68 16.34 -13.12
CA TYR A 78 -21.71 16.30 -11.67
C TYR A 78 -21.38 14.90 -11.18
N VAL A 79 -20.47 14.81 -10.22
CA VAL A 79 -20.14 13.55 -9.57
C VAL A 79 -20.42 13.70 -8.09
N ASP A 80 -21.33 12.88 -7.56
CA ASP A 80 -21.60 12.86 -6.13
C ASP A 80 -20.29 12.61 -5.36
N GLY A 81 -20.01 13.51 -4.43
CA GLY A 81 -18.79 13.56 -3.63
C GLY A 81 -18.50 12.25 -2.92
N LEU A 82 -19.54 11.53 -2.50
CA LEU A 82 -19.37 10.24 -1.84
C LEU A 82 -19.10 9.12 -2.85
N GLN A 83 -19.91 9.03 -3.91
CA GLN A 83 -19.78 7.97 -4.91
C GLN A 83 -18.41 7.97 -5.59
N TYR A 84 -17.89 9.15 -5.97
CA TYR A 84 -16.57 9.22 -6.60
C TYR A 84 -15.46 8.81 -5.64
N ARG A 85 -15.50 9.25 -4.38
CA ARG A 85 -14.47 8.90 -3.38
C ARG A 85 -14.51 7.41 -3.09
N MET A 86 -15.69 6.80 -3.01
CA MET A 86 -15.84 5.36 -2.86
C MET A 86 -15.29 4.61 -4.07
N HIS A 87 -15.57 5.06 -5.29
CA HIS A 87 -15.01 4.46 -6.51
C HIS A 87 -13.48 4.56 -6.53
N LEU A 88 -12.95 5.73 -6.19
CA LEU A 88 -11.53 6.00 -6.11
C LEU A 88 -10.84 5.13 -5.05
N ALA A 89 -11.41 5.00 -3.85
CA ALA A 89 -10.88 4.13 -2.81
C ALA A 89 -10.81 2.67 -3.27
N ARG A 90 -11.86 2.16 -3.95
CA ARG A 90 -11.82 0.81 -4.54
C ARG A 90 -10.71 0.67 -5.57
N ARG A 91 -10.53 1.67 -6.44
CA ARG A 91 -9.48 1.68 -7.47
C ARG A 91 -8.08 1.67 -6.87
N PHE A 92 -7.82 2.50 -5.87
CA PHE A 92 -6.56 2.46 -5.13
C PHE A 92 -6.33 1.13 -4.42
N LEU A 93 -7.34 0.59 -3.72
CA LEU A 93 -7.20 -0.70 -3.05
C LEU A 93 -6.94 -1.84 -4.05
N HIS A 94 -7.58 -1.79 -5.23
CA HIS A 94 -7.30 -2.73 -6.31
C HIS A 94 -5.85 -2.62 -6.80
N PHE A 95 -5.37 -1.40 -7.03
CA PHE A 95 -3.98 -1.13 -7.40
C PHE A 95 -3.01 -1.70 -6.35
N ALA A 96 -3.30 -1.48 -5.06
CA ALA A 96 -2.54 -2.03 -3.94
C ALA A 96 -2.49 -3.55 -3.94
N SER A 97 -3.64 -4.19 -4.18
CA SER A 97 -3.81 -5.63 -4.00
C SER A 97 -3.15 -6.50 -5.07
N GLY A 98 -2.86 -5.96 -6.26
CA GLY A 98 -2.50 -6.78 -7.41
C GLY A 98 -1.26 -6.34 -8.19
N ARG A 99 -0.77 -5.12 -7.99
CA ARG A 99 0.28 -4.54 -8.85
C ARG A 99 1.33 -3.73 -8.12
N TYR A 100 1.28 -3.65 -6.80
CA TYR A 100 2.35 -3.01 -6.04
C TYR A 100 3.61 -3.87 -6.11
N ARG A 101 4.50 -3.54 -7.07
CA ARG A 101 5.88 -4.03 -7.05
C ARG A 101 6.72 -2.95 -6.41
N PRO A 102 7.22 -3.13 -5.17
CA PRO A 102 8.17 -2.18 -4.61
C PRO A 102 9.31 -2.02 -5.61
N SER A 103 9.66 -0.76 -5.89
CA SER A 103 10.75 -0.46 -6.81
C SER A 103 12.02 -1.16 -6.33
N VAL A 104 12.63 -1.98 -7.20
CA VAL A 104 13.87 -2.72 -6.90
C VAL A 104 15.02 -1.78 -6.56
N LEU A 105 14.92 -0.50 -6.96
CA LEU A 105 15.92 0.54 -6.71
C LEU A 105 15.64 1.35 -5.43
N GLY A 106 14.75 0.88 -4.55
CA GLY A 106 14.49 1.49 -3.24
C GLY A 106 13.76 2.84 -3.27
N ARG A 107 13.58 3.46 -4.44
CA ARG A 107 12.76 4.68 -4.57
C ARG A 107 11.34 4.36 -5.01
N PRO A 108 10.32 4.72 -4.21
CA PRO A 108 8.94 4.59 -4.66
C PRO A 108 8.72 5.41 -5.94
N SER A 109 7.94 4.87 -6.89
CA SER A 109 7.47 5.68 -8.02
C SER A 109 6.55 6.79 -7.53
N ASP A 110 6.36 7.84 -8.33
CA ASP A 110 5.40 8.91 -8.02
C ASP A 110 4.00 8.35 -7.68
N SER A 111 3.58 7.28 -8.39
CA SER A 111 2.33 6.55 -8.11
C SER A 111 2.32 5.85 -6.74
N GLN A 112 3.45 5.32 -6.29
CA GLN A 112 3.59 4.69 -4.97
C GLN A 112 3.61 5.73 -3.86
N GLN A 113 4.27 6.87 -4.06
CA GLN A 113 4.27 7.95 -3.08
C GLN A 113 2.86 8.52 -2.90
N LEU A 114 2.14 8.78 -4.00
CA LEU A 114 0.76 9.21 -3.97
C LEU A 114 -0.12 8.21 -3.22
N PHE A 115 0.06 6.93 -3.53
CA PHE A 115 -0.66 5.84 -2.87
C PHE A 115 -0.44 5.84 -1.36
N ASN A 116 0.83 5.93 -0.92
CA ASN A 116 1.21 5.87 0.49
C ASN A 116 0.63 7.04 1.30
N THR A 117 0.62 8.24 0.73
CA THR A 117 0.18 9.45 1.45
C THR A 117 -1.32 9.69 1.40
N GLU A 118 -2.04 9.16 0.40
CA GLU A 118 -3.44 9.54 0.16
C GLU A 118 -4.44 8.43 0.40
N LEU A 119 -4.05 7.15 0.32
CA LEU A 119 -5.02 6.06 0.39
C LEU A 119 -5.69 5.98 1.76
N ILE A 120 -4.90 5.89 2.84
CA ILE A 120 -5.48 5.73 4.18
C ILE A 120 -6.33 6.95 4.56
N PRO A 121 -5.85 8.21 4.37
CA PRO A 121 -6.70 9.39 4.58
C PRO A 121 -7.99 9.37 3.76
N LEU A 122 -7.94 8.90 2.51
CA LEU A 122 -9.14 8.75 1.68
C LEU A 122 -10.12 7.75 2.30
N ILE A 123 -9.66 6.55 2.69
CA ILE A 123 -10.52 5.50 3.25
C ILE A 123 -11.15 5.96 4.56
N ILE A 124 -10.37 6.49 5.50
CA ILE A 124 -10.89 6.91 6.81
C ILE A 124 -11.87 8.09 6.71
N SER A 125 -11.80 8.87 5.61
CA SER A 125 -12.75 9.95 5.31
C SER A 125 -14.10 9.47 4.75
N LEU A 126 -14.20 8.19 4.39
CA LEU A 126 -15.43 7.58 3.89
C LEU A 126 -16.30 7.06 5.06
N PRO A 127 -17.63 6.97 4.89
CA PRO A 127 -18.47 6.22 5.80
C PRO A 127 -17.99 4.75 5.88
N PRO A 128 -18.03 4.12 7.09
CA PRO A 128 -17.70 2.72 7.26
C PRO A 128 -18.47 1.83 6.28
N SER A 129 -17.75 1.01 5.50
CA SER A 129 -18.34 0.27 4.39
C SER A 129 -17.79 -1.15 4.30
N VAL A 130 -18.65 -2.14 4.50
CA VAL A 130 -18.32 -3.56 4.39
C VAL A 130 -17.82 -3.95 2.98
N GLN A 131 -18.19 -3.18 1.96
CA GLN A 131 -17.79 -3.43 0.57
C GLN A 131 -16.29 -3.20 0.33
N LEU A 132 -15.62 -2.45 1.20
CA LEU A 132 -14.17 -2.24 1.10
C LEU A 132 -13.38 -3.34 1.81
N CYS A 133 -13.96 -4.08 2.75
CA CYS A 133 -13.25 -5.08 3.56
C CYS A 133 -12.47 -6.11 2.71
N PRO A 134 -13.05 -6.75 1.67
CA PRO A 134 -12.31 -7.73 0.87
C PRO A 134 -11.14 -7.12 0.09
N LEU A 135 -11.19 -5.83 -0.21
CA LEU A 135 -10.11 -5.14 -0.90
C LEU A 135 -9.01 -4.70 0.07
N ILE A 136 -9.40 -4.28 1.27
CA ILE A 136 -8.49 -3.95 2.38
C ILE A 136 -7.74 -5.20 2.85
N GLU A 137 -8.42 -6.34 2.94
CA GLU A 137 -7.82 -7.63 3.30
C GLU A 137 -6.74 -8.08 2.31
N ARG A 138 -6.93 -7.81 1.02
CA ARG A 138 -5.95 -8.16 -0.03
C ARG A 138 -4.81 -7.17 -0.14
N MET A 139 -4.92 -6.02 0.50
CA MET A 139 -3.85 -5.04 0.50
C MET A 139 -2.76 -5.51 1.45
N ASN A 140 -1.50 -5.48 1.03
CA ASN A 140 -0.37 -5.68 1.94
C ASN A 140 -0.07 -4.34 2.66
N PRO A 141 -0.38 -4.20 3.97
CA PRO A 141 -0.14 -2.97 4.73
C PRO A 141 1.35 -2.65 4.88
N GLU A 142 2.24 -3.60 4.58
CA GLU A 142 3.68 -3.38 4.62
C GLU A 142 4.15 -2.29 3.66
N HIS A 143 3.36 -1.97 2.65
CA HIS A 143 3.68 -0.93 1.69
C HIS A 143 3.35 0.49 2.20
N ILE A 144 2.63 0.61 3.33
CA ILE A 144 2.10 1.87 3.87
C ILE A 144 2.71 2.20 5.25
N PHE A 145 3.81 1.55 5.62
CA PHE A 145 4.40 1.60 6.97
C PHE A 145 4.87 2.98 7.45
N GLU A 146 4.95 3.98 6.60
CA GLU A 146 5.53 5.28 6.95
C GLU A 146 4.64 6.12 7.88
N LEU A 147 3.39 5.70 8.16
CA LEU A 147 2.41 6.50 8.91
C LEU A 147 1.70 5.67 10.00
N ALA A 148 2.38 5.41 11.13
CA ALA A 148 1.80 4.68 12.27
C ALA A 148 0.46 5.27 12.76
N SER A 149 0.34 6.60 12.73
CA SER A 149 -0.91 7.31 13.06
C SER A 149 -2.08 6.90 12.18
N ASP A 150 -1.80 6.68 10.90
CA ASP A 150 -2.82 6.41 9.89
C ASP A 150 -3.30 4.96 10.00
N LEU A 151 -2.39 4.03 10.30
CA LEU A 151 -2.74 2.63 10.60
C LEU A 151 -3.71 2.54 11.80
N LYS A 152 -3.47 3.32 12.86
CA LYS A 152 -4.38 3.36 14.01
C LYS A 152 -5.75 3.92 13.63
N CYS A 153 -5.79 5.01 12.85
CA CYS A 153 -7.04 5.56 12.33
C CYS A 153 -7.82 4.56 11.47
N MET A 154 -7.10 3.73 10.71
CA MET A 154 -7.68 2.68 9.89
C MET A 154 -8.31 1.56 10.73
N VAL A 155 -7.66 1.11 11.80
CA VAL A 155 -8.23 0.14 12.76
C VAL A 155 -9.51 0.70 13.38
N ASP A 156 -9.48 1.95 13.85
CA ASP A 156 -10.65 2.62 14.43
C ASP A 156 -11.79 2.76 13.42
N TRP A 157 -11.46 2.96 12.14
CA TRP A 157 -12.44 2.99 11.06
C TRP A 157 -13.03 1.61 10.78
N LEU A 158 -12.21 0.55 10.73
CA LEU A 158 -12.66 -0.84 10.53
C LEU A 158 -13.60 -1.31 11.64
N LYS A 159 -13.30 -0.97 12.91
CA LYS A 159 -14.14 -1.29 14.08
C LYS A 159 -15.54 -0.66 14.03
N LYS A 160 -15.72 0.40 13.24
CA LYS A 160 -17.04 1.03 13.04
C LYS A 160 -17.91 0.30 12.02
N ILE A 161 -17.38 -0.69 11.30
CA ILE A 161 -18.15 -1.49 10.33
C ILE A 161 -18.86 -2.61 11.10
N PRO A 162 -20.21 -2.65 11.14
CA PRO A 162 -20.96 -3.62 11.95
C PRO A 162 -20.71 -5.10 11.64
N SER A 163 -20.10 -5.40 10.49
CA SER A 163 -19.82 -6.76 10.02
C SER A 163 -18.40 -6.88 9.44
N ALA A 164 -17.45 -6.09 9.95
CA ALA A 164 -16.04 -6.30 9.61
C ALA A 164 -15.58 -7.69 10.10
N PRO A 165 -14.83 -8.44 9.28
CA PRO A 165 -14.21 -9.69 9.73
C PRO A 165 -13.28 -9.42 10.93
N PRO A 166 -13.42 -10.15 12.05
CA PRO A 166 -12.55 -9.97 13.21
C PRO A 166 -11.07 -10.18 12.87
N ASP A 167 -10.78 -11.17 12.03
CA ASP A 167 -9.42 -11.46 11.56
C ASP A 167 -8.80 -10.30 10.79
N LEU A 168 -9.62 -9.55 10.03
CA LEU A 168 -9.16 -8.35 9.34
C LEU A 168 -8.80 -7.23 10.32
N ILE A 169 -9.60 -7.04 11.37
CA ILE A 169 -9.29 -6.04 12.41
C ILE A 169 -7.98 -6.43 13.12
N GLN A 170 -7.86 -7.69 13.53
CA GLN A 170 -6.67 -8.22 14.21
C GLN A 170 -5.42 -8.05 13.34
N LEU A 171 -5.51 -8.38 12.05
CA LEU A 171 -4.40 -8.20 11.10
C LEU A 171 -3.88 -6.76 11.13
N TRP A 172 -4.78 -5.78 11.08
CA TRP A 172 -4.39 -4.37 11.10
C TRP A 172 -3.88 -3.90 12.46
N GLU A 173 -4.39 -4.44 13.56
CA GLU A 173 -3.84 -4.22 14.91
C GLU A 173 -2.41 -4.75 15.04
N ASP A 174 -2.13 -5.93 14.48
CA ASP A 174 -0.78 -6.50 14.44
C ASP A 174 0.18 -5.58 13.67
N TYR A 175 -0.26 -4.97 12.56
CA TYR A 175 0.53 -3.98 11.83
C TYR A 175 0.80 -2.70 12.63
N VAL A 176 -0.20 -2.19 13.37
CA VAL A 176 0.00 -1.03 14.27
C VAL A 176 1.04 -1.36 15.35
N PHE A 177 0.97 -2.56 15.93
CA PHE A 177 1.95 -3.02 16.91
C PHE A 177 3.35 -3.12 16.29
N MET A 178 3.49 -3.76 15.12
CA MET A 178 4.77 -3.90 14.44
C MET A 178 5.39 -2.56 14.06
N SER A 179 4.59 -1.60 13.59
CA SER A 179 5.02 -0.24 13.30
C SER A 179 5.53 0.47 14.56
N SER A 180 4.77 0.42 15.66
CA SER A 180 5.16 1.01 16.95
C SER A 180 6.44 0.37 17.53
N PHE A 181 6.59 -0.94 17.36
CA PHE A 181 7.79 -1.67 17.77
C PHE A 181 9.03 -1.24 16.98
N ARG A 182 8.90 -1.06 15.66
CA ARG A 182 10.00 -0.56 14.81
C ARG A 182 10.45 0.83 15.23
N GLU A 183 9.50 1.73 15.48
CA GLU A 183 9.78 3.09 15.95
C GLU A 183 10.52 3.08 17.30
N THR A 184 10.04 2.30 18.27
CA THR A 184 10.60 2.25 19.62
C THR A 184 12.04 1.71 19.62
N ASN A 185 12.35 0.76 18.75
CA ASN A 185 13.66 0.13 18.67
C ASN A 185 14.63 0.81 17.67
N GLY A 186 14.26 1.96 17.12
CA GLY A 186 15.14 2.72 16.23
C GLY A 186 15.30 2.14 14.82
N TYR A 187 14.44 1.21 14.40
CA TYR A 187 14.40 0.66 13.03
C TYR A 187 13.72 1.59 12.03
N SER A 188 13.61 2.88 12.35
CA SER A 188 12.84 3.88 11.56
C SER A 188 13.39 4.13 10.16
N GLN A 189 14.63 3.71 9.88
CA GLN A 189 15.24 3.76 8.56
C GLN A 189 16.11 2.52 8.39
N PHE A 190 15.56 1.44 7.84
CA PHE A 190 16.39 0.49 7.11
C PHE A 190 16.86 1.21 5.84
N ASP A 191 17.92 1.99 5.97
CA ASP A 191 18.73 2.39 4.84
C ASP A 191 19.30 1.09 4.28
N SER A 192 18.81 0.65 3.12
CA SER A 192 19.11 -0.63 2.48
C SER A 192 20.59 -0.85 2.14
N HIS A 193 21.45 0.07 2.59
CA HIS A 193 22.89 0.11 2.43
C HIS A 193 23.69 0.04 3.75
N SER A 194 23.07 -0.03 4.92
CA SER A 194 23.78 -0.05 6.20
C SER A 194 24.03 -1.48 6.72
N LYS A 195 25.30 -1.80 7.02
CA LYS A 195 25.71 -3.10 7.61
C LYS A 195 25.35 -3.12 9.09
N ILE A 196 24.54 -4.09 9.52
CA ILE A 196 24.10 -4.23 10.90
C ILE A 196 25.07 -5.12 11.69
N SER A 197 25.44 -4.67 12.89
CA SER A 197 26.06 -5.49 13.93
C SER A 197 24.96 -5.99 14.88
N LEU A 198 24.84 -7.31 15.02
CA LEU A 198 23.81 -7.95 15.85
C LEU A 198 24.29 -8.06 17.31
N GLU A 199 23.61 -7.40 18.24
CA GLU A 199 23.69 -7.72 19.67
C GLU A 199 22.52 -8.63 20.09
N PRO A 200 22.69 -9.49 21.12
CA PRO A 200 21.73 -10.54 21.46
C PRO A 200 20.47 -10.03 22.19
N PHE A 201 19.32 -10.59 21.83
CA PHE A 201 17.98 -10.28 22.38
C PHE A 201 17.59 -11.17 23.60
N PRO A 202 16.73 -10.67 24.52
CA PRO A 202 16.23 -11.44 25.67
C PRO A 202 15.05 -12.40 25.33
N GLN A 203 14.95 -13.49 26.10
CA GLN A 203 14.33 -14.78 25.76
C GLN A 203 12.79 -14.95 25.90
N SER A 204 11.97 -13.94 26.19
CA SER A 204 10.57 -14.22 26.65
C SER A 204 9.41 -14.01 25.66
N GLN A 205 9.59 -14.04 24.33
CA GLN A 205 8.46 -14.05 23.38
C GLN A 205 8.73 -14.91 22.14
N GLU A 206 8.60 -16.23 22.24
CA GLU A 206 9.07 -17.18 21.21
C GLU A 206 8.35 -17.07 19.85
N ILE A 207 7.03 -16.80 19.80
CA ILE A 207 6.31 -16.65 18.52
C ILE A 207 6.69 -15.33 17.82
N HIS A 208 6.92 -14.27 18.60
CA HIS A 208 7.30 -12.96 18.07
C HIS A 208 8.78 -12.93 17.67
N GLN A 209 9.63 -13.65 18.40
CA GLN A 209 11.04 -13.85 18.04
C GLN A 209 11.17 -14.59 16.71
N VAL A 210 10.32 -15.58 16.42
CA VAL A 210 10.32 -16.28 15.13
C VAL A 210 9.97 -15.32 13.98
N MET A 211 8.92 -14.50 14.12
CA MET A 211 8.57 -13.52 13.08
C MET A 211 9.66 -12.47 12.86
N VAL A 212 10.24 -11.93 13.93
CA VAL A 212 11.32 -10.93 13.85
C VAL A 212 12.58 -11.53 13.23
N VAL A 213 12.99 -12.73 13.66
CA VAL A 213 14.15 -13.44 13.08
C VAL A 213 13.90 -13.76 11.61
N MET A 214 12.67 -14.10 11.23
CA MET A 214 12.36 -14.43 9.85
C MET A 214 12.34 -13.22 8.91
N VAL A 215 11.72 -12.11 9.31
CA VAL A 215 11.78 -10.85 8.55
C VAL A 215 13.24 -10.43 8.34
N PHE A 216 14.06 -10.55 9.40
CA PHE A 216 15.50 -10.31 9.33
C PHE A 216 16.22 -11.25 8.35
N LEU A 217 15.90 -12.55 8.32
CA LEU A 217 16.55 -13.52 7.46
C LEU A 217 16.15 -13.37 5.98
N THR A 218 14.90 -13.01 5.68
CA THR A 218 14.45 -12.72 4.30
C THR A 218 15.08 -11.46 3.72
N GLU A 219 15.35 -10.44 4.55
CA GLU A 219 16.01 -9.21 4.08
C GLU A 219 17.53 -9.37 3.93
N LEU A 220 18.17 -10.17 4.80
CA LEU A 220 19.63 -10.36 4.78
C LEU A 220 20.11 -11.39 3.74
N PHE A 221 19.27 -12.34 3.31
CA PHE A 221 19.68 -13.42 2.41
C PHE A 221 18.71 -13.61 1.22
N PRO A 222 18.86 -12.83 0.13
CA PRO A 222 17.97 -12.87 -1.03
C PRO A 222 17.95 -14.22 -1.78
N SER A 223 18.95 -15.08 -1.57
CA SER A 223 19.04 -16.43 -2.15
C SER A 223 18.13 -17.46 -1.48
N VAL A 224 17.38 -17.09 -0.44
CA VAL A 224 16.52 -17.96 0.38
C VAL A 224 15.05 -17.99 -0.13
N ARG A 225 14.77 -17.42 -1.31
CA ARG A 225 13.40 -17.40 -1.89
C ARG A 225 12.80 -18.80 -2.11
N ASP A 226 13.61 -19.81 -2.39
CA ASP A 226 13.11 -21.20 -2.52
C ASP A 226 12.69 -21.80 -1.16
N THR A 227 13.12 -21.20 -0.05
CA THR A 227 12.78 -21.58 1.33
C THR A 227 11.50 -20.90 1.82
N GLU A 228 11.06 -19.84 1.15
CA GLU A 228 9.84 -19.07 1.46
C GLU A 228 8.59 -19.96 1.36
N PHE A 229 8.52 -20.84 0.35
CA PHE A 229 7.45 -21.83 0.20
C PHE A 229 7.48 -22.93 1.27
N GLN A 230 8.66 -23.40 1.65
CA GLN A 230 8.81 -24.43 2.67
C GLN A 230 8.48 -23.89 4.07
N LEU A 231 8.82 -22.63 4.33
CA LEU A 231 8.50 -21.93 5.56
C LEU A 231 7.02 -21.61 5.66
N ALA A 232 6.39 -21.11 4.59
CA ALA A 232 4.94 -20.89 4.54
C ALA A 232 4.16 -22.21 4.78
N ALA A 233 4.61 -23.32 4.21
CA ALA A 233 4.04 -24.65 4.46
C ALA A 233 4.22 -25.11 5.92
N ALA A 234 5.38 -24.83 6.52
CA ALA A 234 5.64 -25.15 7.93
C ALA A 234 4.74 -24.31 8.88
N PHE A 235 4.49 -23.04 8.58
CA PHE A 235 3.57 -22.20 9.35
C PHE A 235 2.12 -22.63 9.22
N GLN A 236 1.67 -22.95 8.02
CA GLN A 236 0.33 -23.49 7.82
C GLN A 236 0.16 -24.78 8.62
N HIS A 237 1.18 -25.65 8.61
CA HIS A 237 1.17 -26.87 9.41
C HIS A 237 1.14 -26.61 10.92
N VAL A 238 1.92 -25.66 11.46
CA VAL A 238 1.92 -25.30 12.89
C VAL A 238 0.59 -24.66 13.32
N ARG A 239 0.04 -23.78 12.47
CA ARG A 239 -1.28 -23.17 12.66
C ARG A 239 -2.38 -24.22 12.71
N ASP A 240 -2.33 -25.21 11.82
CA ASP A 240 -3.34 -26.25 11.70
C ASP A 240 -3.22 -27.34 12.78
N THR A 241 -2.03 -27.58 13.32
CA THR A 241 -1.76 -28.68 14.28
C THR A 241 -1.79 -28.28 15.75
N ARG A 242 -1.88 -26.99 16.10
CA ARG A 242 -1.83 -26.47 17.49
C ARG A 242 -0.68 -27.06 18.32
N LEU A 243 0.45 -27.35 17.70
CA LEU A 243 1.61 -27.93 18.38
C LEU A 243 2.24 -26.92 19.34
N LYS A 244 2.84 -27.43 20.42
CA LYS A 244 3.64 -26.63 21.35
C LYS A 244 4.86 -26.02 20.61
N PRO A 245 5.26 -24.78 20.93
CA PRO A 245 6.25 -24.00 20.16
C PRO A 245 7.68 -24.56 20.11
N GLU A 246 7.99 -25.62 20.85
CA GLU A 246 9.33 -26.20 20.95
C GLU A 246 9.75 -27.02 19.72
N ALA A 247 8.80 -27.67 19.03
CA ALA A 247 9.11 -28.56 17.89
C ALA A 247 9.51 -27.82 16.60
N PRO A 248 8.87 -26.69 16.21
CA PRO A 248 9.26 -25.91 15.03
C PRO A 248 10.66 -25.30 15.16
N PHE A 249 11.04 -24.88 16.37
CA PHE A 249 12.33 -24.26 16.64
C PHE A 249 13.51 -25.20 16.40
N GLN A 250 13.41 -26.48 16.81
CA GLN A 250 14.45 -27.46 16.54
C GLN A 250 14.57 -27.77 15.05
N HIS A 251 13.46 -27.79 14.31
CA HIS A 251 13.46 -28.02 12.87
C HIS A 251 14.09 -26.86 12.10
N VAL A 252 13.73 -25.62 12.44
CA VAL A 252 14.32 -24.40 11.88
C VAL A 252 15.82 -24.34 12.21
N ARG A 253 16.22 -24.61 13.46
CA ARG A 253 17.62 -24.62 13.88
C ARG A 253 18.45 -25.70 13.17
N ALA A 254 17.87 -26.86 12.91
CA ALA A 254 18.50 -27.94 12.14
C ALA A 254 18.69 -27.57 10.66
N LEU A 255 17.70 -26.91 10.04
CA LEU A 255 17.80 -26.39 8.68
C LEU A 255 18.91 -25.35 8.56
N PHE A 256 18.97 -24.38 9.47
CA PHE A 256 19.99 -23.32 9.43
C PHE A 256 21.40 -23.79 9.81
N GLY A 257 21.53 -24.77 10.71
CA GLY A 257 22.81 -25.39 11.05
C GLY A 257 23.49 -26.08 9.85
N HIS A 258 22.71 -26.45 8.83
CA HIS A 258 23.22 -27.10 7.62
C HIS A 258 23.73 -26.12 6.55
N TYR A 259 23.28 -24.85 6.58
CA TYR A 259 23.64 -23.83 5.59
C TYR A 259 24.76 -22.88 6.05
N MET A 260 25.10 -22.88 7.34
CA MET A 260 26.14 -22.02 7.95
C MET A 260 27.46 -22.77 8.21
N GLY A 261 27.65 -23.93 7.57
CA GLY A 261 28.88 -24.75 7.62
C GLY A 261 29.63 -24.75 6.31
#